data_AF-A0A6P7I622-F1
#
_entry.id   AF-A0A6P7I622-F1
#
_cell.length_a   1.000
_cell.length_b   1.000
_cell.length_c   1.000
_cell.angle_alpha   90.00
_cell.angle_beta   90.00
_cell.angle_gamma   90.00
#
_symmetry.space_group_name_H-M   'P 1'
#
loop_
_entity.id
_entity.type
_entity.pdbx_description
1 polymer ?
#
loop_
_entity_poly.entity_id
_entity_poly.type
_entity_poly.pdbx_seq_one_letter_code
_entity_poly.pdbx_strand_id
1 'polypeptide(L)' 'MKAKGIFIREVVPDSPAARCEKLVPGDRILAVNGVSLLGLDYYSGRELIQSSGDRLRLLVARSDWMAKAVQAES' A
#
# COMPACT_ATOMS: atom_id res chain seq x y z
N MET A 1 -19.15 -2.99 2.95
CA MET A 1 -18.30 -2.26 3.92
C MET A 1 -17.14 -1.64 3.17
N LYS A 2 -16.92 -0.32 3.25
CA LYS A 2 -15.68 0.28 2.71
C LYS A 2 -14.51 -0.16 3.59
N ALA A 3 -13.50 -0.80 3.01
CA ALA A 3 -12.30 -1.17 3.75
C ALA A 3 -11.57 0.11 4.18
N LYS A 4 -11.33 0.29 5.49
CA LYS A 4 -10.54 1.42 6.01
C LYS A 4 -9.07 1.07 5.99
N GLY A 5 -8.25 1.94 5.41
CA GLY A 5 -6.79 1.80 5.35
C GLY A 5 -6.24 2.21 3.98
N ILE A 6 -4.93 2.01 3.82
CA ILE A 6 -4.22 2.25 2.57
C ILE A 6 -3.93 0.91 1.92
N PHE A 7 -4.38 0.77 0.68
CA PHE A 7 -4.28 -0.46 -0.10
C PHE A 7 -3.61 -0.16 -1.42
N ILE A 8 -2.80 -1.11 -1.90
CA ILE A 8 -2.21 -1.04 -3.22
C ILE A 8 -3.31 -1.36 -4.23
N ARG A 9 -3.71 -0.35 -5.02
CA ARG A 9 -4.66 -0.54 -6.12
C ARG A 9 -3.99 -1.13 -7.36
N GLU A 10 -2.80 -0.63 -7.65
CA GLU A 10 -2.07 -0.93 -8.87
C GLU A 10 -0.57 -0.76 -8.61
N VAL A 11 0.25 -1.56 -9.29
CA VAL A 11 1.70 -1.38 -9.31
C VAL A 11 2.09 -0.93 -10.71
N VAL A 12 2.61 0.29 -10.81
CA VAL A 12 2.97 0.90 -12.10
C VAL A 12 4.17 0.15 -12.71
N PRO A 13 4.12 -0.25 -13.99
CA PRO A 13 5.25 -0.88 -14.68
C PRO A 13 6.53 -0.05 -14.58
N ASP A 14 7.69 -0.73 -14.50
CA ASP A 14 9.01 -0.11 -14.37
C ASP A 14 9.18 0.87 -13.18
N SER A 15 8.24 0.89 -12.23
CA SER A 15 8.40 1.65 -11.00
C SER A 15 9.34 0.92 -10.01
N PRO A 16 9.89 1.63 -9.00
CA PRO A 16 10.61 0.98 -7.91
C PRO A 16 9.78 -0.11 -7.20
N ALA A 17 8.46 0.08 -7.12
CA ALA A 17 7.53 -0.90 -6.57
C ALA A 17 7.37 -2.14 -7.48
N ALA A 18 7.36 -1.99 -8.81
CA ALA A 18 7.33 -3.12 -9.73
C ALA A 18 8.63 -3.92 -9.65
N ARG A 19 9.78 -3.25 -9.74
CA ARG A 19 11.11 -3.88 -9.67
C ARG A 19 11.41 -4.59 -8.35
N CYS A 20 10.68 -4.26 -7.27
CA CYS A 20 10.85 -4.95 -6.01
C CYS A 20 10.17 -6.34 -6.00
N GLU A 21 9.26 -6.60 -6.95
CA GLU A 21 8.55 -7.89 -7.18
C GLU A 21 7.87 -8.50 -5.94
N LYS A 22 7.63 -7.67 -4.91
CA LYS A 22 7.07 -8.09 -3.63
C LYS A 22 5.68 -7.56 -3.37
N LEU A 23 5.31 -6.46 -4.01
CA LEU A 23 4.05 -5.76 -3.82
C LEU A 23 3.05 -6.18 -4.89
N VAL A 24 1.81 -6.45 -4.49
CA VAL A 24 0.73 -6.79 -5.42
C VAL A 24 -0.52 -5.96 -5.14
N PRO A 25 -1.37 -5.72 -6.14
CA PRO A 25 -2.71 -5.18 -5.92
C PRO A 25 -3.47 -5.95 -4.84
N GLY A 26 -4.11 -5.22 -3.93
CA GLY A 26 -4.82 -5.76 -2.77
C GLY A 26 -3.99 -5.84 -1.49
N ASP A 27 -2.65 -5.73 -1.54
CA ASP A 27 -1.85 -5.66 -0.32
C ASP A 27 -2.21 -4.40 0.49
N ARG A 28 -2.33 -4.56 1.82
CA ARG A 28 -2.59 -3.44 2.74
C ARG A 28 -1.29 -2.94 3.34
N ILE A 29 -1.05 -1.63 3.27
CA ILE A 29 0.10 -1.01 3.93
C ILE A 29 -0.24 -0.75 5.40
N LEU A 30 0.59 -1.29 6.30
CA LEU A 30 0.43 -1.18 7.75
C LEU A 30 1.39 -0.17 8.38
N ALA A 31 2.58 0.02 7.81
CA ALA A 31 3.55 0.99 8.30
C ALA A 31 4.48 1.49 7.19
N VAL A 32 4.97 2.72 7.35
CA VAL A 32 5.92 3.39 6.47
C VAL A 32 7.14 3.80 7.29
N ASN A 33 8.32 3.30 6.94
CA ASN A 33 9.58 3.57 7.64
C ASN A 33 9.50 3.34 9.17
N GLY A 34 8.69 2.37 9.61
CA GLY A 34 8.48 2.04 11.02
C GLY A 34 7.33 2.81 11.70
N VAL A 35 6.76 3.82 11.05
CA VAL A 35 5.59 4.55 11.55
C VAL A 35 4.31 3.83 11.14
N SER A 36 3.50 3.44 12.13
CA SER A 36 2.22 2.75 11.91
C SER A 36 1.22 3.64 11.18
N LEU A 37 0.51 3.06 10.21
CA LEU A 37 -0.63 3.66 9.52
C LEU A 37 -1.98 3.27 10.13
N LEU A 38 -1.99 2.42 11.17
CA LEU A 38 -3.23 2.02 11.84
C LEU A 38 -3.88 3.22 12.54
N GLY A 39 -5.12 3.50 12.19
CA GLY A 39 -5.87 4.64 12.74
C GLY A 39 -5.60 5.98 12.03
N LEU A 40 -4.63 6.03 11.12
CA LEU A 40 -4.41 7.21 10.28
C LEU A 40 -5.40 7.25 9.12
N ASP A 41 -5.71 8.47 8.68
CA ASP A 41 -6.46 8.67 7.46
C ASP A 41 -5.57 8.54 6.21
N TYR A 42 -6.23 8.57 5.05
CA TYR A 42 -5.55 8.45 3.76
C TYR A 42 -4.52 9.55 3.53
N TYR A 43 -4.83 10.79 3.92
CA TYR A 43 -3.97 11.95 3.68
C TYR A 43 -2.67 11.85 4.47
N SER A 44 -2.76 11.54 5.76
CA SER A 44 -1.61 11.38 6.65
C SER A 44 -0.69 10.26 6.17
N GLY A 45 -1.25 9.11 5.76
CA GLY A 45 -0.45 8.03 5.24
C GLY A 45 0.18 8.33 3.87
N ARG A 46 -0.52 9.09 3.01
CA ARG A 46 0.06 9.59 1.75
C ARG A 46 1.26 10.50 2.02
N GLU A 47 1.15 11.42 2.98
CA GLU A 47 2.23 12.34 3.35
C GLU A 47 3.47 11.59 3.87
N LEU A 48 3.28 10.56 4.71
CA LEU A 48 4.38 9.70 5.17
C LEU A 48 5.11 9.00 4.02
N ILE A 49 4.36 8.52 3.02
CA ILE A 49 4.96 7.90 1.82
C ILE A 49 5.73 8.92 1.01
N GLN A 50 5.16 10.10 0.77
CA GLN A 50 5.77 11.15 -0.05
C GLN A 50 7.00 11.79 0.59
N SER A 51 7.05 11.85 1.92
CA SER A 51 8.18 12.41 2.68
C SER A 51 9.34 11.42 2.90
N SER A 52 9.23 10.18 2.41
CA SER A 52 10.23 9.13 2.66
C SER A 52 11.56 9.29 1.89
N GLY A 53 11.67 10.28 1.01
CA GLY A 53 12.87 10.53 0.19
C GLY A 53 13.21 9.32 -0.70
N ASP A 54 14.51 9.01 -0.81
CA ASP A 54 15.02 8.00 -1.75
C ASP A 54 14.81 6.55 -1.30
N ARG A 55 14.46 6.32 -0.02
CA ARG A 55 14.30 4.97 0.54
C ARG A 55 13.02 4.82 1.34
N LEU A 56 12.15 3.95 0.82
CA LEU A 56 10.87 3.60 1.44
C LEU A 56 10.90 2.15 1.95
N ARG A 57 10.59 1.94 3.23
CA ARG A 57 10.32 0.62 3.81
C ARG A 57 8.84 0.52 4.16
N LEU A 58 8.19 -0.54 3.68
CA LEU A 58 6.78 -0.80 3.95
C LEU A 58 6.63 -2.07 4.77
N LEU A 59 5.76 -2.02 5.79
CA LEU A 59 5.17 -3.23 6.36
C LEU A 59 3.84 -3.46 5.67
N VAL A 60 3.66 -4.62 5.06
CA VAL A 60 2.45 -4.96 4.29
C VAL A 60 1.79 -6.22 4.83
N ALA A 61 0.46 -6.25 4.79
CA ALA A 61 -0.34 -7.45 5.01
C ALA A 61 -0.96 -7.90 3.69
N ARG A 62 -0.71 -9.16 3.35
CA ARG A 62 -1.33 -9.83 2.20
C ARG A 62 -2.66 -10.44 2.61
N SER A 63 -3.68 -10.26 1.79
CA SER A 63 -4.99 -10.86 2.00
C SER A 63 -5.62 -11.24 0.66
N ASP A 64 -5.80 -12.54 0.45
CA ASP A 64 -6.30 -13.09 -0.82
C ASP A 64 -7.70 -12.59 -1.17
N TRP A 65 -8.50 -12.22 -0.16
CA TRP A 65 -9.83 -11.64 -0.38
C TRP A 65 -9.78 -10.20 -0.90
N MET A 66 -8.75 -9.42 -0.52
CA MET A 66 -8.57 -8.05 -1.01
C MET A 66 -8.01 -8.01 -2.43
N ALA A 67 -7.13 -8.94 -2.77
CA ALA A 67 -6.63 -9.10 -4.14
C ALA A 67 -7.78 -9.33 -5.14
N LYS A 68 -8.76 -10.16 -4.76
CA LYS A 68 -9.97 -10.41 -5.56
C LYS A 68 -10.90 -9.20 -5.64
N ALA A 69 -11.06 -8.45 -4.55
CA ALA A 69 -11.93 -7.28 -4.51
C ALA A 69 -11.42 -6.14 -5.41
N VAL A 70 -10.11 -5.90 -5.44
CA VAL A 70 -9.50 -4.86 -6.31
C VAL A 70 -9.71 -5.17 -7.81
N GLN A 71 -9.75 -6.45 -8.19
CA GLN A 71 -10.01 -6.87 -9.58
C GLN A 71 -11.47 -6.72 -10.00
N ALA A 72 -12.41 -6.74 -9.06
CA ALA A 72 -13.85 -6.68 -9.35
C ALA A 72 -14.38 -5.24 -9.51
N GLU A 73 -13.59 -4.22 -9.15
CA GLU A 73 -13.96 -2.80 -9.22
C GLU A 73 -13.34 -2.05 -10.43
N SER A 74 -12.77 -2.78 -11.40
CA SER A 74 -12.18 -2.22 -12.64
C SER A 74 -13.08 -2.37 -13.86
#